data_AF-A0A7L2GUD6-F1
#
_entry.id   AF-A0A7L2GUD6-F1
#
_cell.length_a   1.000
_cell.length_b   1.000
_cell.length_c   1.000
_cell.angle_alpha   90.00
_cell.angle_beta   90.00
_cell.angle_gamma   90.00
#
_symmetry.space_group_name_H-M   'P 1'
#
loop_
_entity.id
_entity.type
_entity.pdbx_description
1 polymer ?
#
loop_
_entity_poly.entity_id
_entity_poly.type
_entity_poly.pdbx_seq_one_letter_code
_entity_poly.pdbx_strand_id
1 'polypeptide(L)'
;QSPSVLESKNSLDLLEIMGNLSYDDSNGTFLDYDAAPCHNQYCPLFQRVAPTFLAVTCTVAALGTGALLVALAKRPHAWGWPQSRALVAQLAVGTGLFAALLPPVAVGIRQGWRLGTGLCRLTHLLWYWSLFAQGLLVGSGSCSTAWCRWDPRSRRLAVAVWAGALLLATPSALASGTVAGPETSCVHRRVDILSPAYLLHLALCLCLFLLLPSVLLVATLAVPRLRAGWEPGISASWLFFGLWVPYSVGLAVDFLLQARLLQPTCGTFEHFDYVLGLSEGLGVLHCCLGPAALLAAQLC
;
A
#
# COMPACT_ATOMS: atom_id res chain seq x y z
N GLN A 1 21.90 17.61 -12.19
CA GLN A 1 20.56 18.17 -12.42
C GLN A 1 19.56 17.22 -11.78
N SER A 2 19.02 17.60 -10.63
CA SER A 2 17.98 16.84 -9.94
C SER A 2 16.73 16.72 -10.83
N PRO A 3 16.01 15.59 -10.80
CA PRO A 3 14.73 15.50 -11.49
C PRO A 3 13.76 16.50 -10.87
N SER A 4 13.24 17.41 -11.69
CA SER A 4 12.08 18.22 -11.33
C SER A 4 10.91 17.27 -11.10
N VAL A 5 10.57 17.05 -9.84
CA VAL A 5 9.22 16.65 -9.46
C VAL A 5 8.32 17.68 -10.13
N LEU A 6 7.37 17.20 -10.95
CA LEU A 6 6.38 18.03 -11.64
C LEU A 6 5.91 19.14 -10.70
N GLU A 7 6.42 20.34 -10.92
CA GLU A 7 5.93 21.54 -10.27
C GLU A 7 4.49 21.65 -10.73
N SER A 8 3.57 21.42 -9.79
CA SER A 8 2.15 21.44 -10.06
C SER A 8 1.82 22.83 -10.57
N LYS A 9 1.58 22.92 -11.88
CA LYS A 9 1.21 24.18 -12.55
C LYS A 9 -0.16 24.71 -12.10
N ASN A 10 -0.85 23.95 -11.22
CA ASN A 10 -2.09 24.24 -10.55
C ASN A 10 -2.00 23.88 -9.05
N SER A 11 -0.95 24.32 -8.34
CA SER A 11 -1.01 24.34 -6.87
C SER A 11 -2.06 25.36 -6.43
N LEU A 12 -3.32 24.95 -6.46
CA LEU A 12 -4.45 25.72 -5.94
C LEU A 12 -4.32 25.69 -4.42
N ASP A 13 -3.90 26.80 -3.83
CA ASP A 13 -3.85 26.96 -2.38
C ASP A 13 -5.29 26.86 -1.85
N LEU A 14 -5.62 25.74 -1.20
CA LEU A 14 -6.93 25.51 -0.58
C LEU A 14 -7.23 26.58 0.50
N LEU A 15 -6.18 27.17 1.06
CA LEU A 15 -6.21 28.36 1.91
C LEU A 15 -6.66 29.62 1.16
N GLU A 16 -6.35 29.76 -0.13
CA GLU A 16 -6.78 30.87 -0.99
C GLU A 16 -8.28 30.75 -1.31
N ILE A 17 -8.80 29.53 -1.53
CA ILE A 17 -10.26 29.31 -1.68
C ILE A 17 -11.00 29.58 -0.37
N MET A 18 -10.47 29.14 0.78
CA MET A 18 -11.07 29.46 2.08
C MET A 18 -10.96 30.95 2.43
N GLY A 19 -9.91 31.63 1.96
CA GLY A 19 -9.71 33.08 2.09
C GLY A 19 -10.63 33.90 1.19
N ASN A 20 -11.03 33.37 0.03
CA ASN A 20 -11.91 34.06 -0.93
C ASN A 20 -13.39 34.19 -0.47
N LEU A 21 -13.72 33.70 0.73
CA LEU A 21 -14.98 34.03 1.44
C LEU A 21 -14.86 35.28 2.34
N SER A 22 -13.70 35.94 2.34
CA SER A 22 -13.42 37.19 3.07
C SER A 22 -12.82 38.22 2.10
N TYR A 23 -13.66 39.08 1.51
CA TYR A 23 -13.23 40.25 0.72
C TYR A 23 -12.34 41.19 1.57
N ASP A 24 -11.19 41.64 1.04
CA ASP A 24 -11.05 43.03 0.54
C ASP A 24 -9.75 43.23 -0.26
N ASP A 25 -9.82 44.17 -1.20
CA ASP A 25 -8.83 44.57 -2.19
C ASP A 25 -7.65 45.37 -1.58
N SER A 26 -6.39 45.03 -1.89
CA SER A 26 -5.29 46.02 -2.05
C SER A 26 -3.91 45.41 -2.38
N ASN A 27 -3.34 45.91 -3.48
CA ASN A 27 -1.92 46.06 -3.82
C ASN A 27 -1.03 44.80 -3.88
N GLY A 28 -0.95 44.24 -5.09
CA GLY A 28 0.03 43.24 -5.48
C GLY A 28 1.47 43.77 -5.44
N THR A 29 2.24 43.28 -4.48
CA THR A 29 3.69 43.12 -4.63
C THR A 29 3.93 41.65 -4.94
N PHE A 30 4.25 41.35 -6.21
CA PHE A 30 4.70 40.02 -6.62
C PHE A 30 6.04 39.75 -5.94
N LEU A 31 6.02 39.00 -4.83
CA LEU A 31 7.21 38.39 -4.26
C LEU A 31 7.56 37.18 -5.11
N ASP A 32 8.58 37.34 -5.94
CA ASP A 32 9.20 36.25 -6.70
C ASP A 32 9.92 35.33 -5.69
N TYR A 33 9.24 34.24 -5.30
CA TYR A 33 9.84 33.21 -4.46
C TYR A 33 10.70 32.32 -5.35
N ASP A 34 11.98 32.67 -5.47
CA ASP A 34 13.02 31.77 -5.97
C ASP A 34 13.18 30.60 -4.97
N ALA A 35 12.28 29.61 -5.04
CA ALA A 35 12.37 28.40 -4.27
C ALA A 35 13.50 27.52 -4.82
N ALA A 36 14.66 27.53 -4.15
CA ALA A 36 15.74 26.60 -4.49
C ALA A 36 15.26 25.14 -4.31
N PRO A 37 15.54 24.23 -5.25
CA PRO A 37 15.13 22.84 -5.14
C PRO A 37 15.80 22.18 -3.92
N CYS A 38 15.01 21.58 -3.02
CA CYS A 38 15.53 20.88 -1.85
C CYS A 38 16.41 19.68 -2.33
N HIS A 39 17.63 19.57 -1.79
CA HIS A 39 18.53 18.45 -2.09
C HIS A 39 18.28 17.32 -1.09
N ASN A 40 17.68 16.22 -1.54
CA ASN A 40 17.33 15.10 -0.68
C ASN A 40 18.47 14.06 -0.62
N GLN A 41 19.16 13.93 0.53
CA GLN A 41 20.23 12.94 0.73
C GLN A 41 19.72 11.51 0.86
N TYR A 42 18.41 11.32 1.06
CA TYR A 42 17.79 10.00 1.12
C TYR A 42 17.82 9.26 -0.22
N CYS A 43 17.63 9.96 -1.35
CA CYS A 43 17.56 9.36 -2.67
C CYS A 43 18.74 8.43 -3.01
N PRO A 44 20.01 8.82 -2.84
CA PRO A 44 21.15 7.93 -3.14
C PRO A 44 21.25 6.73 -2.18
N LEU A 45 20.86 6.90 -0.91
CA LEU A 45 20.85 5.80 0.06
C LEU A 45 19.76 4.78 -0.28
N PHE A 46 18.56 5.26 -0.62
CA PHE A 46 17.45 4.44 -1.06
C PHE A 46 17.80 3.64 -2.33
N GLN A 47 18.39 4.28 -3.34
CA GLN A 47 18.84 3.60 -4.57
C GLN A 47 19.86 2.49 -4.32
N ARG A 48 20.68 2.61 -3.25
CA ARG A 48 21.67 1.60 -2.87
C ARG A 48 21.06 0.45 -2.07
N VAL A 49 20.22 0.75 -1.08
CA VAL A 49 19.73 -0.24 -0.10
C VAL A 49 18.47 -0.96 -0.59
N ALA A 50 17.51 -0.24 -1.19
CA ALA A 50 16.21 -0.79 -1.54
C ALA A 50 16.29 -2.01 -2.48
N PRO A 51 17.13 -2.05 -3.54
CA PRO A 51 17.20 -3.23 -4.42
C PRO A 51 17.64 -4.50 -3.68
N THR A 52 18.59 -4.38 -2.74
CA THR A 52 19.05 -5.53 -1.94
C THR A 52 17.98 -6.01 -0.98
N PHE A 53 17.28 -5.08 -0.31
CA PHE A 53 16.16 -5.37 0.56
C PHE A 53 15.02 -6.09 -0.18
N LEU A 54 14.64 -5.60 -1.37
CA LEU A 54 13.60 -6.21 -2.20
C LEU A 54 13.99 -7.60 -2.70
N ALA A 55 15.25 -7.82 -3.07
CA ALA A 55 15.74 -9.13 -3.48
C ALA A 55 15.70 -10.16 -2.33
N VAL A 56 16.19 -9.78 -1.15
CA VAL A 56 16.14 -10.64 0.05
C VAL A 56 14.69 -10.96 0.40
N THR A 57 13.84 -9.94 0.48
CA THR A 57 12.40 -10.09 0.74
C THR A 57 11.75 -11.05 -0.26
N CYS A 58 12.03 -10.92 -1.56
CA CYS A 58 11.50 -11.81 -2.60
C CYS A 58 11.89 -13.27 -2.36
N THR A 59 13.16 -13.55 -2.02
CA THR A 59 13.62 -14.92 -1.77
C THR A 59 12.95 -15.53 -0.54
N VAL A 60 12.84 -14.77 0.55
CA VAL A 60 12.20 -15.22 1.79
C VAL A 60 10.70 -15.42 1.58
N ALA A 61 10.03 -14.52 0.86
CA ALA A 61 8.62 -14.66 0.51
C ALA A 61 8.38 -15.92 -0.34
N ALA A 62 9.20 -16.16 -1.38
CA ALA A 62 9.07 -17.35 -2.21
C ALA A 62 9.25 -18.64 -1.39
N LEU A 63 10.25 -18.70 -0.51
CA LEU A 63 10.47 -19.85 0.38
C LEU A 63 9.32 -20.03 1.38
N GLY A 64 8.87 -18.96 2.02
CA GLY A 64 7.78 -18.98 3.00
C GLY A 64 6.44 -19.39 2.38
N THR A 65 6.08 -18.80 1.25
CA THR A 65 4.86 -19.16 0.51
C THR A 65 4.95 -20.59 -0.04
N GLY A 66 6.11 -21.01 -0.54
CA GLY A 66 6.33 -22.40 -0.98
C GLY A 66 6.14 -23.41 0.15
N ALA A 67 6.75 -23.15 1.31
CA ALA A 67 6.58 -23.99 2.50
C ALA A 67 5.12 -24.04 2.97
N LEU A 68 4.42 -22.90 2.95
CA LEU A 68 3.00 -22.80 3.28
C LEU A 68 2.13 -23.66 2.34
N LEU A 69 2.38 -23.60 1.03
CA LEU A 69 1.66 -24.43 0.06
C LEU A 69 1.94 -25.94 0.24
N VAL A 70 3.18 -26.32 0.54
CA VAL A 70 3.53 -27.72 0.85
C VAL A 70 2.82 -28.18 2.13
N ALA A 71 2.77 -27.34 3.17
CA ALA A 71 2.07 -27.66 4.41
C ALA A 71 0.55 -27.83 4.18
N LEU A 72 -0.05 -27.00 3.34
CA LEU A 72 -1.45 -27.12 2.92
C LEU A 72 -1.73 -28.45 2.18
N ALA A 73 -0.80 -28.87 1.31
CA ALA A 73 -0.92 -30.10 0.55
C ALA A 73 -0.72 -31.36 1.41
N LYS A 74 0.26 -31.35 2.32
CA LYS A 74 0.61 -32.51 3.16
C LYS A 74 -0.28 -32.70 4.36
N ARG A 75 -0.78 -31.61 4.94
CA ARG A 75 -1.70 -31.64 6.07
C ARG A 75 -3.00 -30.94 5.70
N PRO A 76 -3.84 -31.52 4.81
CA PRO A 76 -5.27 -31.24 4.87
C PRO A 76 -5.75 -31.54 6.30
N HIS A 77 -7.00 -31.41 6.71
CA HIS A 77 -7.48 -31.65 8.09
C HIS A 77 -6.91 -30.74 9.19
N ALA A 78 -5.62 -30.36 9.20
CA ALA A 78 -5.03 -29.43 10.16
C ALA A 78 -5.51 -27.98 9.95
N TRP A 79 -5.78 -27.60 8.69
CA TRP A 79 -6.33 -26.29 8.32
C TRP A 79 -7.87 -26.30 8.43
N GLY A 80 -8.34 -26.25 9.68
CA GLY A 80 -9.73 -26.03 10.08
C GLY A 80 -10.07 -24.56 10.36
N TRP A 81 -11.28 -24.31 10.85
CA TRP A 81 -11.74 -22.98 11.30
C TRP A 81 -10.70 -22.38 12.29
N PRO A 82 -10.33 -21.09 12.19
CA PRO A 82 -11.01 -20.00 11.48
C PRO A 82 -10.48 -19.76 10.06
N GLN A 83 -9.41 -20.44 9.65
CA GLN A 83 -8.72 -20.19 8.40
C GLN A 83 -8.93 -21.34 7.41
N SER A 84 -9.96 -21.22 6.58
CA SER A 84 -10.22 -22.23 5.54
C SER A 84 -8.99 -22.38 4.63
N ARG A 85 -8.70 -23.61 4.20
CA ARG A 85 -7.62 -23.87 3.22
C ARG A 85 -7.69 -23.01 1.98
N ALA A 86 -8.92 -22.75 1.51
CA ALA A 86 -9.14 -21.89 0.36
C ALA A 86 -8.65 -20.47 0.64
N LEU A 87 -8.99 -19.88 1.80
CA LEU A 87 -8.52 -18.56 2.21
C LEU A 87 -6.98 -18.50 2.24
N VAL A 88 -6.33 -19.47 2.89
CA VAL A 88 -4.86 -19.53 2.98
C VAL A 88 -4.23 -19.67 1.59
N ALA A 89 -4.79 -20.50 0.72
CA ALA A 89 -4.32 -20.65 -0.65
C ALA A 89 -4.47 -19.36 -1.46
N GLN A 90 -5.58 -18.63 -1.30
CA GLN A 90 -5.78 -17.34 -1.97
C GLN A 90 -4.79 -16.27 -1.46
N LEU A 91 -4.53 -16.25 -0.15
CA LEU A 91 -3.49 -15.39 0.43
C LEU A 91 -2.11 -15.73 -0.13
N ALA A 92 -1.75 -17.02 -0.21
CA ALA A 92 -0.50 -17.47 -0.80
C ALA A 92 -0.35 -17.04 -2.28
N VAL A 93 -1.44 -17.09 -3.06
CA VAL A 93 -1.45 -16.59 -4.44
C VAL A 93 -1.22 -15.07 -4.48
N GLY A 94 -1.89 -14.31 -3.61
CA GLY A 94 -1.67 -12.86 -3.49
C GLY A 94 -0.24 -12.50 -3.10
N THR A 95 0.32 -13.20 -2.11
CA THR A 95 1.71 -13.03 -1.67
C THR A 95 2.70 -13.37 -2.78
N GLY A 96 2.47 -14.46 -3.52
CA GLY A 96 3.31 -14.85 -4.65
C GLY A 96 3.26 -13.82 -5.79
N LEU A 97 2.07 -13.29 -6.10
CA LEU A 97 1.91 -12.22 -7.09
C LEU A 97 2.65 -10.95 -6.67
N PHE A 98 2.55 -10.53 -5.41
CA PHE A 98 3.28 -9.37 -4.88
C PHE A 98 4.79 -9.60 -4.92
N ALA A 99 5.27 -10.77 -4.49
CA ALA A 99 6.68 -11.14 -4.51
C ALA A 99 7.27 -11.11 -5.92
N ALA A 100 6.52 -11.56 -6.93
CA ALA A 100 6.94 -11.55 -8.33
C ALA A 100 7.17 -10.12 -8.90
N LEU A 101 6.59 -9.09 -8.28
CA LEU A 101 6.78 -7.69 -8.67
C LEU A 101 8.01 -7.05 -8.03
N LEU A 102 8.59 -7.64 -6.98
CA LEU A 102 9.75 -7.05 -6.30
C LEU A 102 11.00 -6.98 -7.19
N PRO A 103 11.36 -8.02 -7.98
CA PRO A 103 12.52 -7.94 -8.87
C PRO A 103 12.45 -6.82 -9.94
N PRO A 104 11.38 -6.65 -10.72
CA PRO A 104 11.33 -5.56 -11.71
C PRO A 104 11.37 -4.18 -11.04
N VAL A 105 10.74 -4.01 -9.86
CA VAL A 105 10.84 -2.77 -9.08
C VAL A 105 12.27 -2.52 -8.61
N ALA A 106 12.96 -3.54 -8.09
CA ALA A 106 14.35 -3.44 -7.65
C ALA A 106 15.30 -3.03 -8.79
N VAL A 107 15.12 -3.60 -9.99
CA VAL A 107 15.88 -3.20 -11.18
C VAL A 107 15.55 -1.78 -11.60
N GLY A 108 14.27 -1.41 -11.57
CA GLY A 108 13.82 -0.05 -11.89
C GLY A 108 14.39 1.03 -10.96
N ILE A 109 14.56 0.72 -9.67
CA ILE A 109 15.19 1.62 -8.70
C ILE A 109 16.70 1.77 -8.96
N ARG A 110 17.38 0.69 -9.34
CA ARG A 110 18.84 0.66 -9.50
C ARG A 110 19.34 1.22 -10.84
N GLN A 111 18.63 0.95 -11.93
CA GLN A 111 19.08 1.23 -13.31
C GLN A 111 18.22 2.27 -14.05
N GLY A 112 17.22 2.83 -13.36
CA GLY A 112 16.11 3.55 -13.95
C GLY A 112 15.07 2.61 -14.59
N TRP A 113 13.83 3.06 -14.60
CA TRP A 113 12.71 2.39 -15.23
C TRP A 113 12.73 2.57 -16.75
N ARG A 114 13.22 1.54 -17.46
CA ARG A 114 13.37 1.54 -18.93
C ARG A 114 12.23 0.84 -19.69
N LEU A 115 11.32 0.21 -18.96
CA LEU A 115 10.22 -0.63 -19.48
C LEU A 115 9.03 0.19 -20.02
N GLY A 116 9.12 1.53 -19.98
CA GLY A 116 8.07 2.44 -20.47
C GLY A 116 6.91 2.64 -19.50
N THR A 117 6.01 3.57 -19.87
CA THR A 117 4.86 4.00 -19.06
C THR A 117 3.84 2.87 -18.85
N GLY A 118 3.56 2.06 -19.88
CA GLY A 118 2.59 0.97 -19.80
C GLY A 118 2.95 -0.06 -18.73
N LEU A 119 4.21 -0.50 -18.70
CA LEU A 119 4.68 -1.46 -17.70
C LEU A 119 4.79 -0.85 -16.30
N CYS A 120 5.07 0.45 -16.17
CA CYS A 120 5.01 1.14 -14.87
C CYS A 120 3.59 1.09 -14.30
N ARG A 121 2.59 1.42 -15.12
CA ARG A 121 1.17 1.36 -14.73
C ARG A 121 0.72 -0.05 -14.38
N LEU A 122 1.14 -1.04 -15.19
CA LEU A 122 0.83 -2.45 -14.92
C LEU A 122 1.47 -2.92 -13.60
N THR A 123 2.69 -2.46 -13.29
CA THR A 123 3.37 -2.80 -12.05
C THR A 123 2.60 -2.28 -10.84
N HIS A 124 2.20 -1.01 -10.85
CA HIS A 124 1.36 -0.46 -9.78
C HIS A 124 -0.03 -1.11 -9.72
N LEU A 125 -0.63 -1.44 -10.87
CA LEU A 125 -1.89 -2.16 -10.92
C LEU A 125 -1.78 -3.52 -10.21
N LEU A 126 -0.78 -4.33 -10.59
CA LEU A 126 -0.56 -5.64 -9.99
C LEU A 126 -0.19 -5.55 -8.50
N TRP A 127 0.59 -4.52 -8.14
CA TRP A 127 0.98 -4.24 -6.75
C TRP A 127 -0.25 -4.00 -5.88
N TYR A 128 -1.09 -3.04 -6.24
CA TYR A 128 -2.29 -2.73 -5.47
C TYR A 128 -3.40 -3.77 -5.64
N TRP A 129 -3.47 -4.47 -6.78
CA TRP A 129 -4.42 -5.58 -6.96
C TRP A 129 -4.14 -6.71 -5.98
N SER A 130 -2.88 -7.15 -5.91
CA SER A 130 -2.48 -8.19 -4.94
C SER A 130 -2.65 -7.73 -3.49
N LEU A 131 -2.38 -6.46 -3.21
CA LEU A 131 -2.51 -5.90 -1.87
C LEU A 131 -3.99 -5.78 -1.42
N PHE A 132 -4.85 -5.21 -2.26
CA PHE A 132 -6.28 -5.07 -1.97
C PHE A 132 -6.99 -6.43 -1.89
N ALA A 133 -6.61 -7.39 -2.74
CA ALA A 133 -7.12 -8.76 -2.64
C ALA A 133 -6.78 -9.37 -1.27
N GLN A 134 -5.52 -9.26 -0.83
CA GLN A 134 -5.11 -9.76 0.49
C GLN A 134 -5.82 -9.02 1.63
N GLY A 135 -5.96 -7.69 1.57
CA GLY A 135 -6.67 -6.92 2.59
C GLY A 135 -8.15 -7.31 2.73
N LEU A 136 -8.85 -7.53 1.61
CA LEU A 136 -10.24 -8.00 1.61
C LEU A 136 -10.36 -9.44 2.14
N LEU A 137 -9.44 -10.33 1.77
CA LEU A 137 -9.40 -11.71 2.27
C LEU A 137 -9.13 -11.76 3.80
N VAL A 138 -8.19 -10.96 4.28
CA VAL A 138 -7.87 -10.86 5.72
C VAL A 138 -9.03 -10.24 6.51
N GLY A 139 -9.64 -9.17 6.00
CA GLY A 139 -10.78 -8.51 6.62
C GLY A 139 -12.01 -9.41 6.72
N SER A 140 -12.33 -10.14 5.65
CA SER A 140 -13.45 -11.09 5.61
C SER A 140 -13.24 -12.30 6.54
N GLY A 141 -12.00 -12.80 6.66
CA GLY A 141 -11.66 -13.87 7.60
C GLY A 141 -11.76 -13.47 9.07
N SER A 142 -11.69 -12.16 9.37
CA SER A 142 -11.74 -11.63 10.75
C SER A 142 -13.17 -11.35 11.24
N CYS A 143 -14.17 -11.43 10.36
CA CYS A 143 -15.57 -11.19 10.69
C CYS A 143 -16.27 -12.52 11.07
N SER A 144 -16.68 -12.67 12.34
CA SER A 144 -17.37 -13.87 12.84
C SER A 144 -18.90 -13.81 12.78
N THR A 145 -19.47 -12.80 12.13
CA THR A 145 -20.93 -12.68 11.99
C THR A 145 -21.50 -13.65 10.94
N ALA A 146 -22.79 -13.99 11.04
CA ALA A 146 -23.47 -14.90 10.13
C ALA A 146 -23.43 -14.46 8.64
N TRP A 147 -23.26 -13.16 8.37
CA TRP A 147 -23.07 -12.58 7.02
C TRP A 147 -21.69 -12.90 6.44
N CYS A 148 -20.74 -13.24 7.31
CA CYS A 148 -19.38 -13.66 7.02
C CYS A 148 -19.23 -15.19 7.14
N ARG A 149 -20.33 -15.97 7.16
CA ARG A 149 -20.32 -17.37 6.71
C ARG A 149 -20.09 -17.40 5.20
N TRP A 150 -18.95 -16.89 4.79
CA TRP A 150 -18.29 -17.30 3.57
C TRP A 150 -18.18 -18.82 3.65
N ASP A 151 -18.87 -19.51 2.75
CA ASP A 151 -18.32 -20.76 2.23
C ASP A 151 -17.29 -20.35 1.17
N PRO A 152 -15.99 -20.28 1.50
CA PRO A 152 -14.96 -19.82 0.57
C PRO A 152 -14.74 -20.86 -0.55
N ARG A 153 -15.46 -21.99 -0.51
CA ARG A 153 -15.55 -22.97 -1.61
C ARG A 153 -16.48 -22.51 -2.73
N SER A 154 -17.29 -21.46 -2.52
CA SER A 154 -18.05 -20.86 -3.61
C SER A 154 -17.07 -20.12 -4.54
N ARG A 155 -16.67 -20.79 -5.61
CA ARG A 155 -15.80 -20.25 -6.69
C ARG A 155 -16.20 -18.84 -7.11
N ARG A 156 -17.50 -18.53 -7.10
CA ARG A 156 -18.07 -17.21 -7.44
C ARG A 156 -17.58 -16.10 -6.52
N LEU A 157 -17.49 -16.37 -5.23
CA LEU A 157 -17.12 -15.40 -4.22
C LEU A 157 -15.63 -15.06 -4.27
N ALA A 158 -14.77 -16.08 -4.45
CA ALA A 158 -13.35 -15.86 -4.70
C ALA A 158 -13.13 -15.02 -5.96
N VAL A 159 -13.78 -15.38 -7.07
CA VAL A 159 -13.72 -14.59 -8.32
C VAL A 159 -14.20 -13.16 -8.10
N ALA A 160 -15.29 -12.96 -7.36
CA ALA A 160 -15.81 -11.62 -7.06
C ALA A 160 -14.83 -10.78 -6.22
N VAL A 161 -14.14 -11.38 -5.24
CA VAL A 161 -13.13 -10.69 -4.43
C VAL A 161 -11.95 -10.25 -5.29
N TRP A 162 -11.41 -11.14 -6.11
CA TRP A 162 -10.28 -10.82 -6.99
C TRP A 162 -10.65 -9.80 -8.06
N ALA A 163 -11.82 -9.93 -8.69
CA ALA A 163 -12.33 -8.97 -9.66
C ALA A 163 -12.61 -7.61 -9.02
N GLY A 164 -13.20 -7.61 -7.82
CA GLY A 164 -13.42 -6.40 -7.03
C GLY A 164 -12.10 -5.73 -6.67
N ALA A 165 -11.11 -6.48 -6.19
CA ALA A 165 -9.77 -5.96 -5.90
C ALA A 165 -9.09 -5.37 -7.15
N LEU A 166 -9.28 -5.98 -8.31
CA LEU A 166 -8.73 -5.46 -9.57
C LEU A 166 -9.38 -4.12 -9.92
N LEU A 167 -10.70 -4.03 -9.81
CA LEU A 167 -11.44 -2.78 -10.04
C LEU A 167 -10.97 -1.68 -9.09
N LEU A 168 -10.81 -2.00 -7.81
CA LEU A 168 -10.29 -1.08 -6.79
C LEU A 168 -8.84 -0.66 -7.04
N ALA A 169 -8.02 -1.48 -7.70
CA ALA A 169 -6.64 -1.15 -8.04
C ALA A 169 -6.51 -0.25 -9.29
N THR A 170 -7.54 -0.17 -10.14
CA THR A 170 -7.53 0.64 -11.37
C THR A 170 -7.11 2.12 -11.17
N PRO A 171 -7.61 2.84 -10.14
CA PRO A 171 -7.23 4.23 -9.91
C PRO A 171 -5.71 4.41 -9.69
N SER A 172 -5.05 3.43 -9.06
CA SER A 172 -3.58 3.43 -8.86
C SER A 172 -2.80 3.38 -10.18
N ALA A 173 -3.31 2.63 -11.17
CA ALA A 173 -2.71 2.50 -12.49
C ALA A 173 -2.91 3.76 -13.32
N LEU A 174 -4.04 4.45 -13.14
CA LEU A 174 -4.33 5.71 -13.82
C LEU A 174 -3.52 6.87 -13.24
N ALA A 175 -3.29 6.86 -11.92
CA ALA A 175 -2.50 7.88 -11.24
C ALA A 175 -0.99 7.77 -11.50
N SER A 176 -0.51 6.57 -11.83
CA SER A 176 0.93 6.28 -12.01
C SER A 176 1.45 6.53 -13.43
N GLY A 177 2.76 6.70 -13.52
CA GLY A 177 3.46 6.80 -14.79
C GLY A 177 4.95 7.09 -14.61
N THR A 178 5.63 7.39 -15.71
CA THR A 178 7.07 7.67 -15.68
C THR A 178 7.35 9.17 -15.75
N VAL A 179 8.36 9.62 -15.02
CA VAL A 179 8.88 10.98 -15.10
C VAL A 179 10.25 10.94 -15.77
N ALA A 180 10.49 11.88 -16.70
CA ALA A 180 11.76 12.00 -17.40
C ALA A 180 12.78 12.71 -16.50
N GLY A 181 13.96 12.10 -16.35
CA GLY A 181 15.09 12.62 -15.59
C GLY A 181 16.40 12.03 -16.14
N PRO A 182 17.56 12.30 -15.50
CA PRO A 182 18.83 11.66 -15.89
C PRO A 182 18.73 10.12 -15.88
N GLU A 183 17.90 9.59 -14.98
CA GLU A 183 17.35 8.24 -15.05
C GLU A 183 15.82 8.36 -15.00
N THR A 184 15.11 7.65 -15.88
CA THR A 184 13.64 7.63 -15.87
C THR A 184 13.16 6.88 -14.63
N SER A 185 12.30 7.49 -13.81
CA SER A 185 11.71 6.82 -12.64
C SER A 185 10.25 6.46 -12.91
N CYS A 186 9.82 5.30 -12.41
CA CYS A 186 8.40 4.94 -12.33
C CYS A 186 7.87 5.49 -11.01
N VAL A 187 6.91 6.41 -11.12
CA VAL A 187 6.39 7.16 -9.97
C VAL A 187 4.93 6.83 -9.78
N HIS A 188 4.55 6.64 -8.52
CA HIS A 188 3.18 6.35 -8.16
C HIS A 188 2.21 7.50 -8.52
N ARG A 189 2.70 8.75 -8.46
CA ARG A 189 1.95 9.96 -8.82
C ARG A 189 2.58 10.63 -10.04
N ARG A 190 1.88 10.57 -11.18
CA ARG A 190 2.13 11.40 -12.38
C ARG A 190 1.08 12.49 -12.58
N VAL A 191 -0.10 12.27 -12.01
CA VAL A 191 -1.28 13.15 -12.11
C VAL A 191 -1.29 14.19 -10.98
N ASP A 192 -2.06 15.26 -11.15
CA ASP A 192 -2.24 16.28 -10.12
C ASP A 192 -2.83 15.69 -8.83
N ILE A 193 -2.52 16.34 -7.70
CA ILE A 193 -2.93 15.90 -6.36
C ILE A 193 -4.45 15.84 -6.18
N LEU A 194 -5.18 16.70 -6.88
CA LEU A 194 -6.64 16.76 -6.88
C LEU A 194 -7.28 15.87 -7.95
N SER A 195 -6.48 15.09 -8.69
CA SER A 195 -7.05 14.19 -9.70
C SER A 195 -7.96 13.16 -9.02
N PRO A 196 -9.15 12.89 -9.59
CA PRO A 196 -10.11 11.97 -8.99
C PRO A 196 -9.54 10.55 -8.88
N ALA A 197 -8.65 10.15 -9.78
CA ALA A 197 -7.97 8.86 -9.74
C ALA A 197 -7.06 8.73 -8.51
N TYR A 198 -6.27 9.76 -8.20
CA TYR A 198 -5.39 9.75 -7.02
C TYR A 198 -6.19 9.83 -5.72
N LEU A 199 -7.18 10.73 -5.64
CA LEU A 199 -8.04 10.87 -4.45
C LEU A 199 -8.82 9.58 -4.17
N LEU A 200 -9.35 8.93 -5.21
CA LEU A 200 -10.02 7.65 -5.06
C LEU A 200 -9.04 6.56 -4.58
N HIS A 201 -7.83 6.50 -5.15
CA HIS A 201 -6.80 5.56 -4.70
C HIS A 201 -6.43 5.77 -3.22
N LEU A 202 -6.20 7.02 -2.83
CA LEU A 202 -5.89 7.40 -1.45
C LEU A 202 -7.04 7.00 -0.51
N ALA A 203 -8.27 7.38 -0.84
CA ALA A 203 -9.45 7.02 -0.05
C ALA A 203 -9.59 5.51 0.11
N LEU A 204 -9.35 4.73 -0.95
CA LEU A 204 -9.39 3.26 -0.89
C LEU A 204 -8.31 2.70 0.05
N CYS A 205 -7.08 3.23 0.02
CA CYS A 205 -6.03 2.82 0.94
C CYS A 205 -6.40 3.11 2.39
N LEU A 206 -6.93 4.31 2.70
CA LEU A 206 -7.35 4.67 4.05
C LEU A 206 -8.55 3.83 4.52
N CYS A 207 -9.51 3.56 3.64
CA CYS A 207 -10.66 2.73 3.94
C CYS A 207 -10.25 1.28 4.26
N LEU A 208 -9.39 0.68 3.44
CA LEU A 208 -9.01 -0.73 3.56
C LEU A 208 -7.98 -0.99 4.67
N PHE A 209 -7.03 -0.08 4.88
CA PHE A 209 -5.92 -0.32 5.83
C PHE A 209 -6.03 0.44 7.15
N LEU A 210 -6.93 1.42 7.28
CA LEU A 210 -7.16 2.13 8.55
C LEU A 210 -8.59 1.96 9.06
N LEU A 211 -9.60 2.29 8.25
CA LEU A 211 -11.00 2.24 8.69
C LEU A 211 -11.48 0.79 8.90
N LEU A 212 -11.20 -0.12 7.98
CA LEU A 212 -11.57 -1.51 8.11
C LEU A 212 -10.99 -2.17 9.39
N PRO A 213 -9.67 -2.15 9.65
CA PRO A 213 -9.13 -2.73 10.87
C PRO A 213 -9.61 -2.02 12.14
N SER A 214 -9.77 -0.70 12.14
CA SER A 214 -10.31 0.00 13.32
C SER A 214 -11.76 -0.38 13.63
N VAL A 215 -12.62 -0.49 12.61
CA VAL A 215 -14.01 -0.97 12.78
C VAL A 215 -14.03 -2.41 13.29
N LEU A 216 -13.17 -3.29 12.75
CA LEU A 216 -13.04 -4.67 13.24
C LEU A 216 -12.58 -4.70 14.70
N LEU A 217 -11.61 -3.86 15.08
CA LEU A 217 -11.11 -3.76 16.45
C LEU A 217 -12.23 -3.33 17.39
N VAL A 218 -12.91 -2.22 17.08
CA VAL A 218 -14.02 -1.70 17.88
C VAL A 218 -15.14 -2.72 17.98
N ALA A 219 -15.51 -3.40 16.90
CA ALA A 219 -16.53 -4.44 16.92
C ALA A 219 -16.15 -5.60 17.86
N THR A 220 -14.91 -6.09 17.78
CA THR A 220 -14.42 -7.15 18.69
C THR A 220 -14.36 -6.70 20.14
N LEU A 221 -14.05 -5.43 20.40
CA LEU A 221 -14.04 -4.88 21.75
C LEU A 221 -15.46 -4.65 22.29
N ALA A 222 -16.38 -4.15 21.47
CA ALA A 222 -17.75 -3.80 21.87
C ALA A 222 -18.65 -5.04 22.05
N VAL A 223 -18.36 -6.14 21.36
CA VAL A 223 -19.16 -7.36 21.41
C VAL A 223 -18.34 -8.51 22.02
N PRO A 224 -18.50 -8.80 23.33
CA PRO A 224 -17.73 -9.83 24.04
C PRO A 224 -17.84 -11.23 23.42
N ARG A 225 -18.96 -11.53 22.74
CA ARG A 225 -19.17 -12.80 22.02
C ARG A 225 -18.19 -12.97 20.84
N LEU A 226 -17.66 -11.89 20.27
CA LEU A 226 -16.63 -11.94 19.22
C LEU A 226 -15.22 -12.13 19.81
N ARG A 227 -15.01 -11.85 21.11
CA ARG A 227 -13.74 -12.09 21.82
C ARG A 227 -13.53 -13.56 22.17
N ALA A 228 -14.61 -14.32 22.36
CA ALA A 228 -14.56 -15.74 22.74
C ALA A 228 -13.94 -16.66 21.67
N GLY A 229 -13.67 -16.14 20.47
CA GLY A 229 -12.98 -16.83 19.36
C GLY A 229 -11.64 -16.19 18.98
N TRP A 230 -10.93 -15.56 19.93
CA TRP A 230 -9.56 -15.07 19.72
C TRP A 230 -8.60 -16.25 19.52
N GLU A 231 -8.54 -16.75 18.29
CA GLU A 231 -7.64 -17.81 17.85
C GLU A 231 -6.39 -17.24 17.17
N PRO A 232 -5.29 -18.02 17.06
CA PRO A 232 -4.03 -17.60 16.44
C PRO A 232 -4.17 -17.00 15.03
N GLY A 233 -5.21 -17.39 14.27
CA GLY A 233 -5.49 -16.84 12.93
C GLY A 233 -5.80 -15.34 12.91
N ILE A 234 -6.36 -14.79 14.00
CA ILE A 234 -6.63 -13.35 14.13
C ILE A 234 -5.30 -12.57 14.31
N SER A 235 -4.28 -13.18 14.91
CA SER A 235 -2.95 -12.57 15.07
C SER A 235 -2.27 -12.27 13.72
N ALA A 236 -2.33 -13.22 12.78
CA ALA A 236 -1.79 -13.03 11.44
C ALA A 236 -2.53 -11.94 10.65
N SER A 237 -3.84 -11.79 10.86
CA SER A 237 -4.64 -10.71 10.27
C SER A 237 -4.22 -9.33 10.77
N TRP A 238 -4.02 -9.17 12.09
CA TRP A 238 -3.55 -7.91 12.67
C TRP A 238 -2.12 -7.57 12.27
N LEU A 239 -1.26 -8.57 12.09
CA LEU A 239 0.09 -8.37 11.55
C LEU A 239 0.05 -7.73 10.16
N PHE A 240 -0.81 -8.22 9.27
CA PHE A 240 -0.97 -7.65 7.94
C PHE A 240 -1.37 -6.17 7.99
N PHE A 241 -2.41 -5.82 8.76
CA PHE A 241 -2.83 -4.42 8.88
C PHE A 241 -1.76 -3.56 9.56
N GLY A 242 -1.13 -4.06 10.62
CA GLY A 242 -0.07 -3.35 11.34
C GLY A 242 1.12 -2.97 10.47
N LEU A 243 1.49 -3.79 9.49
CA LEU A 243 2.58 -3.49 8.55
C LEU A 243 2.20 -2.41 7.52
N TRP A 244 0.92 -2.31 7.13
CA TRP A 244 0.44 -1.37 6.11
C TRP A 244 -0.14 -0.06 6.65
N VAL A 245 -0.49 -0.01 7.95
CA VAL A 245 -0.99 1.19 8.62
C VAL A 245 0.01 2.36 8.51
N PRO A 246 1.32 2.21 8.81
CA PRO A 246 2.27 3.32 8.74
C PRO A 246 2.37 3.94 7.35
N TYR A 247 2.37 3.12 6.30
CA TYR A 247 2.39 3.58 4.92
C TYR A 247 1.11 4.31 4.54
N SER A 248 -0.05 3.80 4.96
CA SER A 248 -1.34 4.43 4.67
C SER A 248 -1.50 5.79 5.36
N VAL A 249 -1.02 5.91 6.60
CA VAL A 249 -0.92 7.21 7.30
C VAL A 249 0.05 8.12 6.57
N GLY A 250 1.21 7.60 6.15
CA GLY A 250 2.17 8.33 5.32
C GLY A 250 1.53 8.92 4.07
N LEU A 251 0.76 8.14 3.31
CA LEU A 251 0.06 8.63 2.12
C LEU A 251 -0.94 9.77 2.43
N ALA A 252 -1.64 9.72 3.56
CA ALA A 252 -2.52 10.82 3.98
C ALA A 252 -1.74 12.09 4.31
N VAL A 253 -0.62 11.96 5.02
CA VAL A 253 0.25 13.09 5.35
C VAL A 253 0.89 13.68 4.09
N ASP A 254 1.32 12.85 3.14
CA ASP A 254 1.86 13.27 1.84
C ASP A 254 0.84 14.15 1.09
N PHE A 255 -0.42 13.73 1.08
CA PHE A 255 -1.51 14.50 0.53
C PHE A 255 -1.69 15.84 1.25
N LEU A 256 -1.70 15.87 2.60
CA LEU A 256 -1.86 17.10 3.37
C LEU A 256 -0.71 18.10 3.13
N LEU A 257 0.52 17.62 3.07
CA LEU A 257 1.71 18.44 2.78
C LEU A 257 1.63 19.06 1.40
N GLN A 258 1.27 18.28 0.38
CA GLN A 258 1.21 18.76 -0.99
C GLN A 258 -0.05 19.57 -1.30
N ALA A 259 -1.13 19.39 -0.54
CA ALA A 259 -2.30 20.27 -0.56
C ALA A 259 -2.05 21.61 0.16
N ARG A 260 -0.81 21.85 0.65
CA ARG A 260 -0.38 23.02 1.43
C ARG A 260 -1.20 23.26 2.70
N LEU A 261 -1.86 22.23 3.22
CA LEU A 261 -2.58 22.29 4.50
C LEU A 261 -1.60 22.26 5.69
N LEU A 262 -0.37 21.81 5.45
CA LEU A 262 0.75 21.84 6.38
C LEU A 262 1.90 22.60 5.71
N GLN A 263 2.53 23.55 6.40
CA GLN A 263 3.63 24.33 5.81
C GLN A 263 4.88 23.46 5.60
N PRO A 264 5.33 23.24 4.36
CA PRO A 264 6.50 22.41 4.10
C PRO A 264 7.78 23.21 4.35
N THR A 265 8.65 22.72 5.25
CA THR A 265 10.06 23.15 5.29
C THR A 265 10.92 22.09 4.61
N CYS A 266 12.03 22.46 3.94
CA CYS A 266 12.90 21.46 3.27
C CYS A 266 13.38 20.36 4.24
N GLY A 267 13.65 20.69 5.51
CA GLY A 267 14.03 19.70 6.53
C GLY A 267 12.89 18.73 6.85
N THR A 268 11.66 19.22 6.97
CA THR A 268 10.48 18.37 7.19
C THR A 268 10.22 17.45 5.99
N PHE A 269 10.47 17.93 4.76
CA PHE A 269 10.26 17.16 3.54
C PHE A 269 11.23 15.97 3.40
N GLU A 270 12.53 16.19 3.68
CA GLU A 270 13.55 15.13 3.62
C GLU A 270 13.30 14.02 4.66
N HIS A 271 12.97 14.39 5.89
CA HIS A 271 12.62 13.43 6.94
C HIS A 271 11.35 12.65 6.59
N PHE A 272 10.38 13.32 5.96
CA PHE A 272 9.13 12.70 5.56
C PHE A 272 9.32 11.68 4.44
N ASP A 273 10.08 12.00 3.38
CA ASP A 273 10.40 11.06 2.30
C ASP A 273 11.10 9.80 2.82
N TYR A 274 12.01 9.97 3.80
CA TYR A 274 12.66 8.86 4.48
C TYR A 274 11.65 7.97 5.22
N VAL A 275 10.78 8.57 6.04
CA VAL A 275 9.77 7.85 6.83
C VAL A 275 8.78 7.15 5.92
N LEU A 276 8.35 7.80 4.83
CA LEU A 276 7.43 7.22 3.86
C LEU A 276 8.03 5.98 3.20
N GLY A 277 9.28 6.05 2.72
CA GLY A 277 9.94 4.89 2.12
C GLY A 277 10.22 3.76 3.12
N LEU A 278 10.55 4.08 4.38
CA LEU A 278 10.67 3.08 5.43
C LEU A 278 9.33 2.39 5.73
N SER A 279 8.25 3.16 5.76
CA SER A 279 6.90 2.64 5.99
C SER A 279 6.42 1.76 4.82
N GLU A 280 6.77 2.10 3.58
CA GLU A 280 6.53 1.25 2.42
C GLU A 280 7.32 -0.06 2.53
N GLY A 281 8.60 0.01 2.92
CA GLY A 281 9.44 -1.16 3.18
C GLY A 281 8.85 -2.07 4.27
N LEU A 282 8.30 -1.49 5.34
CA LEU A 282 7.59 -2.24 6.37
C LEU A 282 6.35 -2.95 5.80
N GLY A 283 5.56 -2.26 4.97
CA GLY A 283 4.44 -2.86 4.26
C GLY A 283 4.88 -4.03 3.37
N VAL A 284 5.98 -3.88 2.63
CA VAL A 284 6.57 -4.94 1.78
C VAL A 284 6.89 -6.20 2.58
N LEU A 285 7.32 -6.10 3.85
CA LEU A 285 7.62 -7.27 4.70
C LEU A 285 6.42 -8.19 4.97
N HIS A 286 5.18 -7.75 4.71
CA HIS A 286 3.99 -8.60 4.87
C HIS A 286 4.10 -9.90 4.05
N CYS A 287 4.78 -9.85 2.90
CA CYS A 287 4.91 -11.01 2.02
C CYS A 287 5.85 -12.09 2.58
N CYS A 288 6.75 -11.71 3.51
CA CYS A 288 7.61 -12.66 4.25
C CYS A 288 6.98 -13.08 5.57
N LEU A 289 6.51 -12.10 6.35
CA LEU A 289 6.02 -12.32 7.71
C LEU A 289 4.64 -12.97 7.74
N GLY A 290 3.80 -12.73 6.73
CA GLY A 290 2.47 -13.35 6.61
C GLY A 290 2.55 -14.87 6.56
N PRO A 291 3.22 -15.47 5.55
CA PRO A 291 3.37 -16.93 5.49
C PRO A 291 4.03 -17.53 6.73
N ALA A 292 5.03 -16.86 7.30
CA ALA A 292 5.70 -17.31 8.52
C ALA A 292 4.75 -17.34 9.73
N ALA A 293 3.94 -16.29 9.93
CA ALA A 293 2.94 -16.23 10.98
C ALA A 293 1.88 -17.33 10.83
N LEU A 294 1.43 -17.58 9.60
CA LEU A 294 0.46 -18.64 9.30
C LEU A 294 1.03 -20.04 9.54
N LEU A 295 2.30 -20.27 9.23
CA LEU A 295 2.99 -21.53 9.53
C LEU A 295 3.20 -21.71 11.04
N ALA A 296 3.62 -20.66 11.75
CA ALA A 296 3.85 -20.70 13.20
C ALA A 296 2.55 -21.00 13.98
N ALA A 297 1.44 -20.40 13.55
CA ALA A 297 0.11 -20.64 14.12
C ALA A 297 -0.39 -22.10 13.96
N GLN A 298 0.23 -22.89 13.07
CA GLN A 298 -0.11 -24.31 12.87
C GLN A 298 0.81 -25.26 13.64
N LEU A 299 1.93 -24.76 14.16
CA LEU A 299 2.92 -25.53 14.92
C LEU A 299 2.72 -25.42 16.44
N CYS A 300 1.99 -24.40 16.89
CA CYS A 300 1.63 -24.18 18.30
C CYS A 300 0.22 -24.71 18.57
#